data_AF-A0A0G1QDS8-F1
#
_entry.id   AF-A0A0G1QDS8-F1
#
_cell.length_a   1.000
_cell.length_b   1.000
_cell.length_c   1.000
_cell.angle_alpha   90.00
_cell.angle_beta   90.00
_cell.angle_gamma   90.00
#
_symmetry.space_group_name_H-M   'P 1'
#
loop_
_entity.id
_entity.type
_entity.pdbx_description
1 polymer ?
#
loop_
_entity_poly.entity_id
_entity_poly.type
_entity_poly.pdbx_seq_one_letter_code
_entity_poly.pdbx_strand_id
1 'polypeptide(L)'
;MRYLPKSQSGQVPRLDSGQALLLVLLSMAVVLTIVLSILSRTITDIAVTTREEEALRAFSAAEAGVEQALIVGTDIGTTTIGDAAFSADVSGFASGTQEFANPVALASGESLLFNLVCNAQYPCFTGSQFRICWGKPGTPSGDATTPAVEISTFYAFTPGNLGTMRIARATADPNATRRSTNNFSANDAGTCTTGNESFAFQKTVDLAALSVPAGSYGVQNGLQFAKVRIFYNTDIAHEAGIMGIRTY
;
A
#
# COMPACT_ATOMS: atom_id res chain seq x y z
N MET A 1 50.51 47.92 -80.48
CA MET A 1 49.60 47.96 -79.32
C MET A 1 49.11 46.55 -79.02
N ARG A 2 49.52 45.95 -77.91
CA ARG A 2 48.82 44.80 -77.31
C ARG A 2 49.08 44.82 -75.81
N TYR A 3 48.01 44.89 -75.05
CA TYR A 3 48.00 45.06 -73.60
C TYR A 3 47.65 43.70 -72.93
N LEU A 4 48.47 43.31 -71.93
CA LEU A 4 48.22 42.50 -70.71
C LEU A 4 48.07 40.95 -70.77
N PRO A 5 48.39 40.21 -69.66
CA PRO A 5 48.36 40.64 -68.25
C PRO A 5 49.58 40.38 -67.36
N LYS A 6 49.64 41.16 -66.26
CA LYS A 6 50.55 41.00 -65.12
C LYS A 6 50.13 39.81 -64.26
N SER A 7 51.13 39.02 -63.87
CA SER A 7 51.08 37.92 -62.90
C SER A 7 50.52 38.38 -61.55
N GLN A 8 49.52 37.65 -61.04
CA GLN A 8 49.06 37.81 -59.66
C GLN A 8 50.08 37.15 -58.72
N SER A 9 50.90 37.98 -58.10
CA SER A 9 51.73 37.59 -56.97
C SER A 9 50.81 37.28 -55.79
N GLY A 10 50.76 36.01 -55.39
CA GLY A 10 50.10 35.58 -54.16
C GLY A 10 50.59 36.41 -52.99
N GLN A 11 49.65 37.05 -52.30
CA GLN A 11 49.90 37.73 -51.04
C GLN A 11 50.26 36.68 -49.99
N VAL A 12 51.54 36.57 -49.69
CA VAL A 12 52.01 35.92 -48.47
C VAL A 12 51.58 36.82 -47.31
N PRO A 13 50.79 36.34 -46.34
CA PRO A 13 50.36 37.15 -45.21
C PRO A 13 51.59 37.66 -44.48
N ARG A 14 51.69 38.97 -44.28
CA ARG A 14 52.74 39.56 -43.44
C ARG A 14 52.49 39.06 -42.02
N LEU A 15 53.43 38.26 -41.51
CA LEU A 15 53.46 37.85 -40.11
C LEU A 15 53.84 39.08 -39.27
N ASP A 16 52.83 39.82 -38.81
CA ASP A 16 53.00 40.79 -37.75
C ASP A 16 53.40 40.05 -36.46
N SER A 17 54.52 40.44 -35.88
CA SER A 17 55.14 39.82 -34.70
C SER A 17 54.26 39.79 -33.44
N GLY A 18 53.11 40.46 -33.45
CA GLY A 18 52.07 40.39 -32.40
C GLY A 18 51.07 39.23 -32.55
N GLN A 19 50.87 38.68 -33.76
CA GLN A 19 49.86 37.64 -34.01
C GLN A 19 50.30 36.26 -33.51
N ALA A 20 51.61 35.98 -33.50
CA ALA A 20 52.14 34.71 -32.99
C ALA A 20 51.89 34.53 -31.49
N LEU A 21 52.03 35.60 -30.70
CA LEU A 21 51.75 35.59 -29.26
C LEU A 21 50.27 35.29 -28.99
N LEU A 22 49.36 35.89 -29.77
CA LEU A 22 47.92 35.66 -29.64
C LEU A 22 47.54 34.21 -29.95
N LEU A 23 48.13 33.59 -30.97
CA LEU A 23 47.85 32.19 -31.30
C LEU A 23 48.31 31.22 -30.20
N VAL A 24 49.46 31.51 -29.56
CA VAL A 24 49.95 30.72 -28.43
C VAL A 24 49.06 30.90 -27.20
N LEU A 25 48.67 32.13 -26.87
CA LEU A 25 47.76 32.39 -25.75
C LEU A 25 46.39 31.75 -25.96
N LEU A 26 45.86 31.83 -27.19
CA LEU A 26 44.60 31.22 -27.56
C LEU A 26 44.69 29.69 -27.45
N SER A 27 45.76 29.06 -27.95
CA SER A 27 45.90 27.60 -27.87
C SER A 27 46.06 27.10 -26.44
N MET A 28 46.81 27.82 -25.58
CA MET A 28 46.92 27.50 -24.16
C MET A 28 45.58 27.64 -23.43
N ALA A 29 44.80 28.67 -23.74
CA ALA A 29 43.46 28.85 -23.17
C ALA A 29 42.53 27.70 -23.57
N VAL A 30 42.53 27.31 -24.85
CA VAL A 30 41.71 26.19 -25.35
C VAL A 30 42.10 24.88 -24.67
N VAL A 31 43.39 24.55 -24.59
CA VAL A 31 43.85 23.32 -23.92
C VAL A 31 43.43 23.31 -22.44
N LEU A 32 43.59 24.43 -21.74
CA LEU A 32 43.16 24.54 -20.33
C LEU A 32 41.65 24.32 -20.17
N THR A 33 40.82 24.92 -21.05
CA THR A 33 39.37 24.73 -21.00
C THR A 33 38.94 23.29 -21.25
N ILE A 34 39.61 22.58 -22.17
CA ILE A 34 39.33 21.16 -22.45
C ILE A 34 39.68 20.31 -21.21
N VAL A 35 40.84 20.53 -20.60
CA VAL A 35 41.26 19.80 -19.38
C VAL A 35 40.27 20.04 -18.23
N LEU A 36 39.89 21.31 -17.98
CA LEU A 36 38.90 21.64 -16.94
C LEU A 36 37.54 21.01 -17.22
N SER A 37 37.12 20.97 -18.49
CA SER A 37 35.84 20.38 -18.89
C SER A 37 35.82 18.86 -18.64
N ILE A 38 36.90 18.15 -18.94
CA ILE A 38 37.01 16.71 -18.70
C ILE A 38 36.99 16.44 -17.20
N LEU A 39 37.81 17.15 -16.42
CA LEU A 39 37.86 17.01 -14.96
C LEU A 39 36.49 17.29 -14.32
N SER A 40 35.79 18.34 -14.75
CA SER A 40 34.45 18.66 -14.23
C SER A 40 33.45 17.56 -14.51
N ARG A 41 33.48 16.96 -15.70
CA ARG A 41 32.63 15.83 -16.05
C ARG A 41 32.96 14.59 -15.21
N THR A 42 34.24 14.24 -15.07
CA THR A 42 34.66 13.09 -14.26
C THR A 42 34.29 13.23 -12.78
N ILE A 43 34.49 14.42 -12.19
CA ILE A 43 34.08 14.69 -10.80
C ILE A 43 32.55 14.53 -10.66
N THR A 44 31.80 15.03 -11.63
CA THR A 44 30.34 14.92 -11.63
C THR A 44 29.90 13.46 -11.75
N ASP A 45 30.47 12.71 -12.70
CA ASP A 45 30.12 11.31 -12.94
C ASP A 45 30.47 10.44 -11.71
N ILE A 46 31.63 10.65 -11.08
CA ILE A 46 32.00 9.98 -9.83
C ILE A 46 31.01 10.35 -8.71
N ALA A 47 30.71 11.63 -8.54
CA ALA A 47 29.82 12.08 -7.48
C ALA A 47 28.36 11.62 -7.67
N VAL A 48 27.93 11.39 -8.92
CA VAL A 48 26.62 10.78 -9.22
C VAL A 48 26.68 9.29 -8.87
N THR A 49 27.70 8.58 -9.36
CA THR A 49 27.88 7.14 -9.10
C THR A 49 27.94 6.82 -7.61
N THR A 50 28.68 7.61 -6.81
CA THR A 50 28.78 7.40 -5.37
C THR A 50 27.44 7.59 -4.67
N ARG A 51 26.66 8.60 -5.08
CA ARG A 51 25.32 8.84 -4.52
C ARG A 51 24.35 7.73 -4.89
N GLU A 52 24.44 7.20 -6.11
CA GLU A 52 23.63 6.05 -6.53
C GLU A 52 23.96 4.80 -5.71
N GLU A 53 25.24 4.51 -5.48
CA GLU A 53 25.63 3.39 -4.61
C GLU A 53 25.18 3.57 -3.16
N GLU A 54 25.34 4.77 -2.59
CA GLU A 54 24.87 5.08 -1.23
C GLU A 54 23.35 4.91 -1.10
N ALA A 55 22.59 5.36 -2.10
CA ALA A 55 21.14 5.18 -2.14
C ALA A 55 20.75 3.70 -2.20
N LEU A 56 21.41 2.90 -3.05
CA LEU A 56 21.15 1.46 -3.15
C LEU A 56 21.42 0.74 -1.83
N ARG A 57 22.49 1.10 -1.11
CA ARG A 57 22.79 0.53 0.21
C ARG A 57 21.74 0.94 1.25
N ALA A 58 21.29 2.19 1.22
CA ALA A 58 20.23 2.67 2.10
C ALA A 58 18.89 1.94 1.85
N PHE A 59 18.52 1.71 0.58
CA PHE A 59 17.33 0.93 0.24
C PHE A 59 17.45 -0.53 0.67
N SER A 60 18.61 -1.17 0.45
CA SER A 60 18.85 -2.54 0.91
C SER A 60 18.74 -2.67 2.43
N ALA A 61 19.26 -1.70 3.19
CA ALA A 61 19.11 -1.68 4.64
C ALA A 61 17.66 -1.44 5.08
N ALA A 62 16.91 -0.58 4.39
CA ALA A 62 15.49 -0.33 4.66
C ALA A 62 14.62 -1.57 4.37
N GLU A 63 14.84 -2.25 3.24
CA GLU A 63 14.13 -3.48 2.87
C GLU A 63 14.40 -4.59 3.89
N ALA A 64 15.67 -4.83 4.23
CA ALA A 64 16.03 -5.78 5.27
C ALA A 64 15.41 -5.41 6.63
N GLY A 65 15.32 -4.11 6.94
CA GLY A 65 14.68 -3.64 8.16
C GLY A 65 13.19 -3.91 8.22
N VAL A 66 12.47 -3.70 7.12
CA VAL A 66 11.04 -4.01 7.01
C VAL A 66 10.81 -5.53 7.09
N GLU A 67 11.59 -6.34 6.37
CA GLU A 67 11.49 -7.80 6.42
C GLU A 67 11.74 -8.34 7.84
N GLN A 68 12.78 -7.85 8.51
CA GLN A 68 13.09 -8.25 9.88
C GLN A 68 11.97 -7.82 10.85
N ALA A 69 11.43 -6.61 10.69
CA ALA A 69 10.32 -6.11 11.51
C ALA A 69 9.04 -6.93 11.30
N LEU A 70 8.78 -7.40 10.08
CA LEU A 70 7.66 -8.31 9.78
C LEU A 70 7.85 -9.70 10.37
N ILE A 71 9.08 -10.23 10.39
CA ILE A 71 9.38 -11.55 11.00
C ILE A 71 9.25 -11.50 12.52
N VAL A 72 9.82 -10.46 13.16
CA VAL A 72 9.82 -10.31 14.62
C VAL A 72 8.45 -9.85 15.13
N GLY A 73 7.75 -9.02 14.35
CA GLY A 73 6.41 -8.51 14.68
C GLY A 73 6.40 -7.43 15.78
N THR A 74 7.54 -6.81 16.08
CA THR A 74 7.69 -5.71 17.06
C THR A 74 8.69 -4.68 16.55
N ASP A 75 8.69 -3.50 17.15
CA ASP A 75 9.66 -2.43 16.88
C ASP A 75 11.09 -2.96 16.95
N ILE A 76 11.93 -2.50 16.01
CA ILE A 76 13.35 -2.76 15.94
C ILE A 76 14.07 -1.42 16.08
N GLY A 77 14.78 -1.26 17.20
CA GLY A 77 15.68 -0.12 17.40
C GLY A 77 16.82 -0.12 16.38
N THR A 78 17.62 0.95 16.38
CA THR A 78 18.71 1.12 15.40
C THR A 78 19.63 -0.11 15.36
N THR A 79 19.63 -0.80 14.22
CA THR A 79 20.39 -2.03 13.95
C THR A 79 21.26 -1.80 12.72
N THR A 80 22.48 -2.35 12.73
CA THR A 80 23.45 -2.17 11.64
C THR A 80 23.48 -3.37 10.70
N ILE A 81 23.60 -3.10 9.40
CA ILE A 81 23.87 -4.07 8.34
C ILE A 81 25.08 -3.53 7.56
N GLY A 82 26.25 -4.11 7.79
CA GLY A 82 27.50 -3.56 7.28
C GLY A 82 27.75 -2.15 7.81
N ASP A 83 27.94 -1.19 6.90
CA ASP A 83 28.14 0.23 7.22
C ASP A 83 26.82 1.05 7.23
N ALA A 84 25.68 0.41 7.01
CA ALA A 84 24.36 1.05 7.04
C ALA A 84 23.61 0.72 8.34
N ALA A 85 22.69 1.60 8.75
CA ALA A 85 21.83 1.37 9.91
C ALA A 85 20.36 1.58 9.53
N PHE A 86 19.48 0.78 10.12
CA PHE A 86 18.03 0.91 9.98
C PHE A 86 17.36 0.87 11.37
N SER A 87 16.19 1.45 11.47
CA SER A 87 15.23 1.22 12.56
C SER A 87 13.86 1.03 11.95
N ALA A 88 13.01 0.24 12.60
CA ALA A 88 11.66 -0.04 12.13
C ALA A 88 10.68 0.05 13.29
N ASP A 89 9.61 0.81 13.09
CA ASP A 89 8.51 0.90 14.05
C ASP A 89 7.34 0.06 13.53
N VAL A 90 6.95 -0.96 14.29
CA VAL A 90 5.80 -1.83 14.06
C VAL A 90 4.64 -1.36 14.95
N SER A 91 3.84 -0.45 14.41
CA SER A 91 2.56 -0.14 15.04
C SER A 91 1.54 -1.25 14.74
N GLY A 92 1.10 -1.94 15.79
CA GLY A 92 0.02 -2.92 15.68
C GLY A 92 -1.30 -2.22 15.40
N PHE A 93 -1.66 -2.06 14.12
CA PHE A 93 -2.92 -1.44 13.75
C PHE A 93 -4.08 -2.32 14.21
N ALA A 94 -4.84 -1.84 15.21
CA ALA A 94 -5.97 -2.54 15.84
C ALA A 94 -5.66 -3.87 16.55
N SER A 95 -4.38 -4.15 16.88
CA SER A 95 -3.99 -5.37 17.57
C SER A 95 -4.60 -5.46 18.98
N GLY A 96 -5.32 -6.54 19.28
CA GLY A 96 -6.01 -6.75 20.57
C GLY A 96 -7.31 -5.94 20.75
N THR A 97 -7.74 -5.19 19.74
CA THR A 97 -9.02 -4.47 19.77
C THR A 97 -10.13 -5.33 19.15
N GLN A 98 -11.36 -5.19 19.65
CA GLN A 98 -12.54 -5.92 19.14
C GLN A 98 -13.31 -5.13 18.08
N GLU A 99 -12.81 -3.95 17.74
CA GLU A 99 -13.41 -2.98 16.84
C GLU A 99 -12.34 -2.45 15.92
N PHE A 100 -12.61 -2.49 14.62
CA PHE A 100 -11.66 -2.01 13.63
C PHE A 100 -12.37 -1.41 12.42
N ALA A 101 -12.00 -0.19 12.08
CA ALA A 101 -12.40 0.49 10.85
C ALA A 101 -11.21 0.52 9.88
N ASN A 102 -11.36 -0.09 8.70
CA ASN A 102 -10.30 -0.08 7.71
C ASN A 102 -10.20 1.30 7.03
N PRO A 103 -9.05 1.98 7.08
CA PRO A 103 -8.89 3.31 6.49
C PRO A 103 -8.83 3.28 4.96
N VAL A 104 -8.59 2.11 4.35
CA VAL A 104 -8.56 1.95 2.90
C VAL A 104 -9.96 1.66 2.39
N ALA A 105 -10.48 2.56 1.55
CA ALA A 105 -11.75 2.37 0.88
C ALA A 105 -11.66 1.26 -0.18
N LEU A 106 -12.68 0.41 -0.26
CA LEU A 106 -12.76 -0.74 -1.15
C LEU A 106 -13.66 -0.43 -2.36
N ALA A 107 -13.15 -0.70 -3.56
CA ALA A 107 -13.92 -0.65 -4.80
C ALA A 107 -14.74 -1.93 -5.02
N SER A 108 -15.72 -1.88 -5.93
CA SER A 108 -16.54 -3.04 -6.25
C SER A 108 -15.69 -4.22 -6.73
N GLY A 109 -15.84 -5.36 -6.05
CA GLY A 109 -15.11 -6.59 -6.32
C GLY A 109 -13.87 -6.78 -5.44
N GLU A 110 -13.39 -5.76 -4.74
CA GLU A 110 -12.29 -5.86 -3.77
C GLU A 110 -12.75 -6.51 -2.47
N SER A 111 -11.79 -7.04 -1.72
CA SER A 111 -12.07 -7.71 -0.46
C SER A 111 -11.05 -7.40 0.63
N LEU A 112 -11.54 -7.31 1.85
CA LEU A 112 -10.78 -7.14 3.07
C LEU A 112 -10.85 -8.42 3.92
N LEU A 113 -9.76 -8.72 4.63
CA LEU A 113 -9.64 -9.86 5.52
C LEU A 113 -9.44 -9.38 6.96
N PHE A 114 -10.29 -9.84 7.87
CA PHE A 114 -10.13 -9.64 9.30
C PHE A 114 -9.64 -10.95 9.92
N ASN A 115 -8.49 -10.92 10.59
CA ASN A 115 -7.96 -12.07 11.31
C ASN A 115 -8.76 -12.28 12.61
N LEU A 116 -9.30 -13.48 12.79
CA LEU A 116 -10.10 -13.89 13.96
C LEU A 116 -9.40 -14.95 14.81
N VAL A 117 -8.16 -15.32 14.45
CA VAL A 117 -7.36 -16.26 15.24
C VAL A 117 -6.99 -15.63 16.58
N CYS A 118 -7.19 -16.39 17.64
CA CYS A 118 -6.85 -16.01 18.99
C CYS A 118 -5.79 -16.92 19.61
N ASN A 119 -5.12 -16.45 20.65
CA ASN A 119 -4.12 -17.16 21.43
C ASN A 119 -4.01 -16.56 22.86
N ALA A 120 -3.02 -16.95 23.65
CA ALA A 120 -2.83 -16.43 25.00
C ALA A 120 -2.52 -14.91 25.06
N GLN A 121 -1.93 -14.35 23.99
CA GLN A 121 -1.61 -12.92 23.86
C GLN A 121 -2.80 -12.12 23.31
N TYR A 122 -3.61 -12.73 22.44
CA TYR A 122 -4.81 -12.15 21.82
C TYR A 122 -6.04 -12.97 22.18
N PRO A 123 -6.84 -12.57 23.19
CA PRO A 123 -7.92 -13.39 23.72
C PRO A 123 -8.99 -13.68 22.67
N CYS A 124 -9.58 -14.88 22.75
CA CYS A 124 -10.62 -15.30 21.82
C CYS A 124 -11.85 -14.43 21.89
N PHE A 125 -12.43 -14.16 20.72
CA PHE A 125 -13.77 -13.59 20.62
C PHE A 125 -14.77 -14.54 21.25
N THR A 126 -15.38 -14.15 22.37
CA THR A 126 -16.27 -15.00 23.18
C THR A 126 -17.75 -14.88 22.81
N GLY A 127 -18.12 -13.91 21.96
CA GLY A 127 -19.49 -13.77 21.49
C GLY A 127 -19.84 -14.78 20.40
N SER A 128 -21.12 -14.84 20.04
CA SER A 128 -21.62 -15.57 18.87
C SER A 128 -21.91 -14.66 17.68
N GLN A 129 -21.80 -13.34 17.87
CA GLN A 129 -22.21 -12.34 16.87
C GLN A 129 -21.15 -11.25 16.71
N PHE A 130 -20.79 -10.96 15.47
CA PHE A 130 -20.01 -9.77 15.15
C PHE A 130 -20.75 -8.97 14.09
N ARG A 131 -20.42 -7.70 13.99
CA ARG A 131 -21.05 -6.77 13.08
C ARG A 131 -20.05 -6.32 12.04
N ILE A 132 -20.50 -6.29 10.79
CA ILE A 132 -19.77 -5.66 9.70
C ILE A 132 -20.46 -4.36 9.37
N CYS A 133 -19.66 -3.32 9.22
CA CYS A 133 -20.10 -1.97 8.93
C CYS A 133 -19.47 -1.52 7.62
N TRP A 134 -20.24 -0.86 6.76
CA TRP A 134 -19.74 -0.44 5.44
C TRP A 134 -20.52 0.76 4.90
N GLY A 135 -19.93 1.38 3.88
CA GLY A 135 -20.53 2.51 3.20
C GLY A 135 -20.27 3.81 3.93
N LYS A 136 -19.93 4.85 3.17
CA LYS A 136 -19.62 6.18 3.71
C LYS A 136 -20.85 6.78 4.40
N PRO A 137 -20.70 7.58 5.45
CA PRO A 137 -21.81 8.30 6.05
C PRO A 137 -22.66 9.04 5.00
N GLY A 138 -23.98 8.91 5.09
CA GLY A 138 -24.91 9.56 4.15
C GLY A 138 -25.09 8.86 2.81
N THR A 139 -24.45 7.70 2.57
CA THR A 139 -24.70 6.90 1.36
C THR A 139 -26.18 6.49 1.29
N PRO A 140 -26.90 6.80 0.20
CA PRO A 140 -28.30 6.43 0.06
C PRO A 140 -28.45 4.91 -0.10
N SER A 141 -29.54 4.35 0.43
CA SER A 141 -29.80 2.91 0.37
C SER A 141 -30.40 2.43 -0.96
N GLY A 142 -30.97 3.31 -1.77
CA GLY A 142 -31.78 2.96 -2.95
C GLY A 142 -31.08 3.08 -4.30
N ASP A 143 -29.83 3.56 -4.34
CA ASP A 143 -29.15 3.87 -5.59
C ASP A 143 -28.57 2.62 -6.25
N ALA A 144 -28.43 2.65 -7.57
CA ALA A 144 -27.83 1.56 -8.33
C ALA A 144 -26.38 1.28 -7.87
N THR A 145 -25.68 2.32 -7.42
CA THR A 145 -24.30 2.28 -6.93
C THR A 145 -24.17 2.05 -5.42
N THR A 146 -25.29 1.93 -4.69
CA THR A 146 -25.25 1.64 -3.25
C THR A 146 -24.47 0.35 -2.98
N PRO A 147 -23.46 0.36 -2.10
CA PRO A 147 -22.61 -0.81 -1.84
C PRO A 147 -23.39 -1.93 -1.16
N ALA A 148 -23.31 -3.14 -1.71
CA ALA A 148 -23.70 -4.38 -1.03
C ALA A 148 -22.45 -5.14 -0.56
N VAL A 149 -22.63 -6.06 0.38
CA VAL A 149 -21.51 -6.84 0.94
C VAL A 149 -21.80 -8.34 0.98
N GLU A 150 -20.75 -9.14 0.78
CA GLU A 150 -20.67 -10.55 1.15
C GLU A 150 -19.63 -10.71 2.25
N ILE A 151 -20.02 -11.42 3.31
CA ILE A 151 -19.19 -11.71 4.47
C ILE A 151 -19.03 -13.22 4.52
N SER A 152 -17.80 -13.69 4.30
CA SER A 152 -17.42 -15.10 4.36
C SER A 152 -16.55 -15.33 5.59
N THR A 153 -17.08 -16.02 6.59
CA THR A 153 -16.36 -16.39 7.81
C THR A 153 -15.81 -17.81 7.68
N PHE A 154 -14.50 -17.94 7.77
CA PHE A 154 -13.78 -19.20 7.72
C PHE A 154 -13.54 -19.72 9.12
N TYR A 155 -13.89 -20.99 9.35
CA TYR A 155 -13.77 -21.64 10.65
C TYR A 155 -13.41 -23.11 10.50
N ALA A 156 -12.70 -23.68 11.47
CA ALA A 156 -12.49 -25.11 11.59
C ALA A 156 -13.66 -25.73 12.36
N PHE A 157 -14.36 -26.69 11.75
CA PHE A 157 -15.45 -27.41 12.43
C PHE A 157 -14.94 -28.16 13.66
N THR A 158 -13.73 -28.71 13.59
CA THR A 158 -12.97 -29.21 14.73
C THR A 158 -11.77 -28.28 14.97
N PRO A 159 -11.78 -27.45 16.04
CA PRO A 159 -10.70 -26.52 16.32
C PRO A 159 -9.32 -27.19 16.30
N GLY A 160 -8.35 -26.53 15.66
CA GLY A 160 -6.99 -27.06 15.49
C GLY A 160 -6.81 -28.05 14.34
N ASN A 161 -7.89 -28.49 13.67
CA ASN A 161 -7.83 -29.33 12.47
C ASN A 161 -8.28 -28.54 11.22
N LEU A 162 -7.31 -28.01 10.47
CA LEU A 162 -7.55 -27.25 9.24
C LEU A 162 -8.19 -28.08 8.11
N GLY A 163 -8.11 -29.43 8.17
CA GLY A 163 -8.83 -30.30 7.22
C GLY A 163 -10.35 -30.26 7.37
N THR A 164 -10.85 -29.67 8.46
CA THR A 164 -12.29 -29.51 8.73
C THR A 164 -12.79 -28.08 8.47
N MET A 165 -12.03 -27.30 7.70
CA MET A 165 -12.40 -25.92 7.38
C MET A 165 -13.72 -25.84 6.63
N ARG A 166 -14.56 -24.90 7.06
CA ARG A 166 -15.85 -24.57 6.48
C ARG A 166 -16.00 -23.05 6.38
N ILE A 167 -16.96 -22.63 5.57
CA ILE A 167 -17.27 -21.22 5.33
C ILE A 167 -18.73 -20.98 5.69
N ALA A 168 -18.96 -20.03 6.59
CA ALA A 168 -20.27 -19.46 6.85
C ALA A 168 -20.40 -18.16 6.07
N ARG A 169 -21.50 -17.98 5.33
CA ARG A 169 -21.71 -16.79 4.48
C ARG A 169 -22.93 -15.99 4.90
N ALA A 170 -22.76 -14.68 5.04
CA ALA A 170 -23.84 -13.72 5.15
C ALA A 170 -23.72 -12.69 4.03
N THR A 171 -24.83 -12.29 3.43
CA THR A 171 -24.87 -11.24 2.41
C THR A 171 -25.82 -10.16 2.85
N ALA A 172 -25.52 -8.90 2.54
CA ALA A 172 -26.40 -7.78 2.84
C ALA A 172 -26.40 -6.77 1.71
N ASP A 173 -27.59 -6.34 1.34
CA ASP A 173 -27.81 -5.33 0.31
C ASP A 173 -28.83 -4.29 0.80
N PRO A 174 -28.41 -3.02 0.96
CA PRO A 174 -29.33 -1.95 1.32
C PRO A 174 -30.36 -1.61 0.23
N ASN A 175 -30.07 -1.90 -1.04
CA ASN A 175 -30.95 -1.62 -2.15
C ASN A 175 -32.07 -2.69 -2.24
N ALA A 176 -33.23 -2.34 -1.69
CA ALA A 176 -34.40 -3.22 -1.66
C ALA A 176 -34.87 -3.67 -3.05
N THR A 177 -34.71 -2.85 -4.09
CA THR A 177 -35.11 -3.21 -5.46
C THR A 177 -34.17 -4.28 -6.02
N ARG A 178 -32.86 -4.15 -5.77
CA ARG A 178 -31.82 -5.08 -6.23
C ARG A 178 -31.86 -6.43 -5.49
N ARG A 179 -32.28 -6.45 -4.22
CA ARG A 179 -32.47 -7.69 -3.45
C ARG A 179 -33.39 -8.71 -4.12
N SER A 180 -34.38 -8.24 -4.89
CA SER A 180 -35.31 -9.11 -5.61
C SER A 180 -34.63 -9.94 -6.71
N THR A 181 -33.44 -9.55 -7.17
CA THR A 181 -32.73 -10.21 -8.27
C THR A 181 -31.42 -10.87 -7.84
N ASN A 182 -30.75 -10.36 -6.80
CA ASN A 182 -29.47 -10.92 -6.34
C ASN A 182 -29.56 -11.89 -5.15
N ASN A 183 -30.75 -12.05 -4.54
CA ASN A 183 -30.99 -12.90 -3.37
C ASN A 183 -30.17 -12.52 -2.11
N PHE A 184 -29.73 -11.27 -2.00
CA PHE A 184 -29.05 -10.80 -0.79
C PHE A 184 -30.07 -10.50 0.31
N SER A 185 -29.67 -10.67 1.56
CA SER A 185 -30.52 -10.30 2.70
C SER A 185 -30.52 -8.79 2.92
N ALA A 186 -31.46 -8.30 3.72
CA ALA A 186 -31.45 -6.91 4.13
C ALA A 186 -30.28 -6.61 5.08
N ASN A 187 -29.73 -5.39 4.99
CA ASN A 187 -28.89 -4.84 6.06
C ASN A 187 -29.74 -4.60 7.32
N ASP A 188 -29.07 -4.54 8.46
CA ASP A 188 -29.73 -4.19 9.72
C ASP A 188 -30.05 -2.69 9.74
N ALA A 189 -31.08 -2.31 10.48
CA ALA A 189 -31.55 -0.93 10.55
C ALA A 189 -30.53 -0.01 11.27
N GLY A 190 -30.48 1.26 10.87
CA GLY A 190 -29.62 2.27 11.48
C GLY A 190 -28.21 2.35 10.90
N THR A 191 -27.41 3.26 11.43
CA THR A 191 -26.00 3.46 11.10
C THR A 191 -25.12 2.61 12.02
N CYS A 192 -23.88 2.37 11.62
CA CYS A 192 -22.87 1.77 12.50
C CYS A 192 -21.75 2.75 12.82
N THR A 193 -21.22 2.63 14.03
CA THR A 193 -20.01 3.33 14.47
C THR A 193 -19.02 2.28 14.97
N THR A 194 -17.77 2.36 14.54
CA THR A 194 -16.69 1.45 14.98
C THR A 194 -15.43 2.28 15.14
N GLY A 195 -14.85 2.30 16.34
CA GLY A 195 -13.83 3.29 16.68
C GLY A 195 -14.36 4.72 16.53
N ASN A 196 -13.66 5.56 15.76
CA ASN A 196 -14.06 6.95 15.48
C ASN A 196 -14.77 7.14 14.13
N GLU A 197 -15.01 6.06 13.39
CA GLU A 197 -15.60 6.10 12.06
C GLU A 197 -17.09 5.74 12.09
N SER A 198 -17.86 6.39 11.24
CA SER A 198 -19.28 6.12 11.05
C SER A 198 -19.54 5.53 9.67
N PHE A 199 -20.52 4.63 9.59
CA PHE A 199 -20.89 3.89 8.40
C PHE A 199 -22.40 3.97 8.16
N ALA A 200 -22.79 4.07 6.89
CA ALA A 200 -24.21 4.15 6.52
C ALA A 200 -24.96 2.84 6.75
N PHE A 201 -24.28 1.69 6.66
CA PHE A 201 -24.92 0.38 6.69
C PHE A 201 -24.21 -0.58 7.65
N GLN A 202 -24.98 -1.56 8.13
CA GLN A 202 -24.48 -2.60 9.02
C GLN A 202 -25.18 -3.93 8.82
N LYS A 203 -24.48 -5.01 9.19
CA LYS A 203 -25.01 -6.36 9.22
C LYS A 203 -24.41 -7.13 10.37
N THR A 204 -25.28 -7.65 11.22
CA THR A 204 -24.93 -8.58 12.29
C THR A 204 -24.81 -9.97 11.68
N VAL A 205 -23.62 -10.55 11.83
CA VAL A 205 -23.32 -11.92 11.48
C VAL A 205 -23.47 -12.76 12.74
N ASP A 206 -24.53 -13.55 12.77
CA ASP A 206 -24.76 -14.53 13.82
C ASP A 206 -24.20 -15.89 13.40
N LEU A 207 -23.10 -16.29 14.05
CA LEU A 207 -22.39 -17.53 13.77
C LEU A 207 -23.30 -18.75 14.00
N ALA A 208 -24.13 -18.74 15.04
CA ALA A 208 -25.03 -19.85 15.35
C ALA A 208 -26.15 -19.94 14.31
N ALA A 209 -26.71 -18.81 13.88
CA ALA A 209 -27.71 -18.77 12.81
C ALA A 209 -27.14 -19.27 11.46
N LEU A 210 -25.84 -19.07 11.24
CA LEU A 210 -25.10 -19.61 10.08
C LEU A 210 -24.62 -21.06 10.28
N SER A 211 -25.10 -21.75 11.31
CA SER A 211 -24.75 -23.16 11.61
C SER A 211 -23.26 -23.38 11.91
N VAL A 212 -22.57 -22.36 12.42
CA VAL A 212 -21.24 -22.51 13.00
C VAL A 212 -21.41 -23.13 14.40
N PRO A 213 -20.75 -24.26 14.72
CA PRO A 213 -20.85 -24.88 16.04
C PRO A 213 -20.32 -23.97 17.14
N ALA A 214 -20.93 -24.02 18.33
CA ALA A 214 -20.44 -23.30 19.51
C ALA A 214 -19.00 -23.69 19.90
N GLY A 215 -18.58 -24.92 19.59
CA GLY A 215 -17.19 -25.34 19.78
C GLY A 215 -16.18 -24.69 18.82
N SER A 216 -16.64 -24.02 17.75
CA SER A 216 -15.79 -23.39 16.74
C SER A 216 -15.61 -21.88 16.95
N TYR A 217 -16.36 -21.24 17.83
CA TYR A 217 -16.18 -19.83 18.21
C TYR A 217 -15.91 -19.71 19.73
N GLY A 218 -15.14 -18.71 20.16
CA GLY A 218 -14.67 -18.62 21.55
C GLY A 218 -13.52 -19.57 21.90
N VAL A 219 -12.99 -20.34 20.95
CA VAL A 219 -11.91 -21.31 21.16
C VAL A 219 -10.74 -21.03 20.21
N GLN A 220 -9.51 -21.23 20.70
CA GLN A 220 -8.30 -21.13 19.89
C GLN A 220 -8.35 -22.06 18.68
N ASN A 221 -7.91 -21.57 17.53
CA ASN A 221 -7.92 -22.28 16.24
C ASN A 221 -9.31 -22.71 15.76
N GLY A 222 -10.39 -22.13 16.29
CA GLY A 222 -11.76 -22.30 15.80
C GLY A 222 -12.02 -21.37 14.62
N LEU A 223 -12.29 -20.09 14.90
CA LEU A 223 -12.41 -19.04 13.89
C LEU A 223 -11.03 -18.72 13.30
N GLN A 224 -10.98 -18.51 11.98
CA GLN A 224 -9.75 -18.20 11.25
C GLN A 224 -9.74 -16.75 10.78
N PHE A 225 -10.62 -16.41 9.83
CA PHE A 225 -10.73 -15.05 9.31
C PHE A 225 -12.12 -14.78 8.76
N ALA A 226 -12.52 -13.52 8.74
CA ALA A 226 -13.70 -13.05 8.03
C ALA A 226 -13.27 -12.26 6.79
N LYS A 227 -13.73 -12.67 5.63
CA LYS A 227 -13.54 -11.97 4.37
C LYS A 227 -14.77 -11.13 4.06
N VAL A 228 -14.61 -9.82 3.91
CA VAL A 228 -15.67 -8.90 3.47
C VAL A 228 -15.39 -8.47 2.05
N ARG A 229 -16.36 -8.65 1.16
CA ARG A 229 -16.31 -8.24 -0.24
C ARG A 229 -17.40 -7.22 -0.52
N ILE A 230 -17.06 -6.11 -1.18
CA ILE A 230 -18.02 -5.07 -1.56
C ILE A 230 -18.43 -5.23 -3.03
N PHE A 231 -19.69 -4.94 -3.34
CA PHE A 231 -20.26 -4.98 -4.69
C PHE A 231 -21.03 -3.71 -5.02
N TYR A 232 -21.18 -3.46 -6.32
CA TYR A 232 -22.07 -2.46 -6.94
C TYR A 232 -21.66 -0.99 -6.80
N ASN A 233 -20.70 -0.67 -5.93
CA ASN A 233 -20.10 0.67 -5.82
C ASN A 233 -19.12 0.96 -6.97
N THR A 234 -19.70 1.25 -8.14
CA THR A 234 -18.96 1.53 -9.38
C THR A 234 -18.62 3.01 -9.54
N ASP A 235 -19.14 3.86 -8.65
CA ASP A 235 -18.91 5.31 -8.59
C ASP A 235 -17.76 5.67 -7.64
N ILE A 236 -17.82 5.24 -6.38
CA ILE A 236 -16.86 5.56 -5.34
C ILE A 236 -16.49 4.33 -4.51
N ALA A 237 -15.24 4.28 -4.07
CA ALA A 237 -14.80 3.30 -3.08
C ALA A 237 -15.38 3.64 -1.69
N HIS A 238 -15.70 2.60 -0.92
CA HIS A 238 -16.28 2.72 0.43
C HIS A 238 -15.45 1.97 1.47
N GLU A 239 -15.30 2.56 2.64
CA GLU A 239 -14.66 1.94 3.79
C GLU A 239 -15.55 0.83 4.39
N ALA A 240 -14.92 -0.09 5.11
CA ALA A 240 -15.59 -1.15 5.86
C ALA A 240 -14.89 -1.38 7.20
N GLY A 241 -15.65 -1.85 8.19
CA GLY A 241 -15.18 -2.16 9.52
C GLY A 241 -15.84 -3.39 10.12
N ILE A 242 -15.27 -3.87 11.22
CA ILE A 242 -15.75 -4.99 12.02
C ILE A 242 -15.84 -4.60 13.49
N MET A 243 -16.89 -5.07 14.17
CA MET A 243 -17.10 -4.89 15.61
C MET A 243 -17.60 -6.20 16.22
N GLY A 244 -16.91 -6.73 17.23
CA GLY A 244 -17.42 -7.82 18.05
C GLY A 244 -18.59 -7.37 18.94
N ILE A 245 -19.70 -8.09 18.95
CA ILE A 245 -20.81 -7.81 19.87
C ILE A 245 -20.61 -8.66 21.12
N ARG A 246 -20.42 -8.02 22.29
CA ARG A 246 -20.41 -8.72 23.58
C ARG A 246 -21.84 -8.94 24.04
N THR A 247 -22.21 -10.19 24.30
CA THR A 247 -23.26 -10.52 25.27
C THR A 247 -22.62 -10.50 26.66
N TYR A 248 -23.04 -9.55 27.50
CA TYR A 248 -22.69 -9.52 28.92
C TYR A 248 -23.38 -10.67 29.67
#